data_AF-A0A2K3LUN7-F1
#
_entry.id   AF-A0A2K3LUN7-F1
#
_cell.length_a   1.000
_cell.length_b   1.000
_cell.length_c   1.000
_cell.angle_alpha   90.00
_cell.angle_beta   90.00
_cell.angle_gamma   90.00
#
_symmetry.space_group_name_H-M   'P 1'
#
loop_
_entity.id
_entity.type
_entity.pdbx_description
1 polymer ?
#
loop_
_entity_poly.entity_id
_entity_poly.type
_entity_poly.pdbx_seq_one_letter_code
_entity_poly.pdbx_strand_id
1 'polypeptide(L)'
;MQPWKMKTQRVACIWQNRNDTIWNNHSNTALQIRQQAFHAWQQWFNAQKLHNCVVQQPADQQSVRWVQPPVGWIKCNVDTGFFQDISTTDQ
;
A
#
# COMPACT_ATOMS: atom_id res chain seq x y z
N MET A 1 -14.03 12.83 7.21
CA MET A 1 -12.94 12.60 6.24
C MET A 1 -11.62 12.65 6.99
N GLN A 2 -10.85 11.56 7.04
CA GLN A 2 -9.56 11.52 7.76
C GLN A 2 -8.46 12.14 6.85
N PRO A 3 -8.01 13.38 7.06
CA PRO A 3 -7.23 14.14 6.06
C PRO A 3 -5.84 13.56 5.80
N TRP A 4 -5.30 12.84 6.76
CA TRP A 4 -3.97 12.25 6.70
C TRP A 4 -3.90 11.04 5.76
N LYS A 5 -5.00 10.28 5.60
CA LYS A 5 -5.06 9.09 4.73
C LYS A 5 -4.93 9.41 3.24
N MET A 6 -5.51 10.53 2.80
CA MET A 6 -5.42 10.96 1.40
C MET A 6 -4.02 11.50 1.07
N LYS A 7 -3.36 12.15 2.05
CA LYS A 7 -1.98 12.63 1.90
C LYS A 7 -1.00 11.46 1.76
N THR A 8 -1.15 10.40 2.56
CA THR A 8 -0.28 9.21 2.48
C THR A 8 -0.41 8.47 1.15
N GLN A 9 -1.64 8.34 0.61
CA GLN A 9 -1.84 7.62 -0.65
C GLN A 9 -1.15 8.28 -1.84
N ARG A 10 -1.16 9.62 -1.91
CA ARG A 10 -0.49 10.36 -2.99
C ARG A 10 1.04 10.18 -2.94
N VAL A 11 1.62 10.26 -1.75
CA VAL A 11 3.07 10.08 -1.56
C VAL A 11 3.48 8.65 -1.92
N ALA A 12 2.68 7.65 -1.54
CA ALA A 12 2.91 6.26 -1.89
C ALA A 12 2.90 6.03 -3.41
N CYS A 13 1.93 6.59 -4.14
CA CYS A 13 1.88 6.44 -5.60
C CYS A 13 3.06 7.12 -6.31
N ILE A 14 3.55 8.26 -5.82
CA ILE A 14 4.74 8.93 -6.37
C ILE A 14 5.99 8.07 -6.14
N TRP A 15 6.15 7.55 -4.92
CA TRP A 15 7.26 6.66 -4.58
C TRP A 15 7.22 5.38 -5.41
N GLN A 16 6.04 4.76 -5.54
CA GLN A 16 5.86 3.57 -6.35
C GLN A 16 6.24 3.82 -7.82
N ASN A 17 5.80 4.94 -8.40
CA ASN A 17 6.16 5.29 -9.77
C ASN A 17 7.67 5.44 -9.95
N ARG A 18 8.35 6.08 -9.00
CA ARG A 18 9.81 6.22 -9.03
C ARG A 18 10.50 4.85 -9.00
N ASN A 19 10.01 3.92 -8.19
CA ASN A 19 10.55 2.57 -8.13
C ASN A 19 10.30 1.80 -9.43
N ASP A 20 9.10 1.91 -9.99
CA ASP A 20 8.74 1.26 -11.25
C ASP A 20 9.62 1.73 -12.41
N THR A 21 10.03 3.00 -12.38
CA THR A 21 10.98 3.55 -13.34
C THR A 21 12.38 2.95 -13.17
N ILE A 22 12.82 2.77 -11.94
CA ILE A 22 14.17 2.22 -11.65
C ILE A 22 14.24 0.72 -11.97
N TRP A 23 13.21 -0.04 -11.60
CA TRP A 23 13.24 -1.49 -11.65
C TRP A 23 12.66 -2.08 -12.93
N ASN A 24 11.67 -1.42 -13.53
CA ASN A 24 10.93 -1.94 -14.68
C ASN A 24 11.03 -1.06 -15.92
N ASN A 25 11.83 0.02 -15.89
CA ASN A 25 11.91 1.04 -16.95
C ASN A 25 10.54 1.64 -17.33
N HIS A 26 9.57 1.58 -16.42
CA HIS A 26 8.21 2.04 -16.65
C HIS A 26 7.91 3.31 -15.85
N SER A 27 7.31 4.30 -16.51
CA SER A 27 7.01 5.60 -15.91
C SER A 27 5.58 6.00 -16.24
N ASN A 28 4.76 6.18 -15.22
CA ASN A 28 3.44 6.77 -15.37
C ASN A 28 3.52 8.29 -15.42
N THR A 29 2.61 8.88 -16.19
CA THR A 29 2.39 10.33 -16.22
C THR A 29 1.81 10.83 -14.89
N ALA A 30 1.97 12.13 -14.62
CA ALA A 30 1.40 12.75 -13.42
C ALA A 30 -0.14 12.59 -13.32
N LEU A 31 -0.84 12.53 -14.45
CA LEU A 31 -2.28 12.28 -14.48
C LEU A 31 -2.62 10.85 -14.06
N GLN A 32 -1.89 9.86 -14.59
CA GLN A 32 -2.05 8.45 -14.22
C GLN A 32 -1.75 8.22 -12.73
N ILE A 33 -0.68 8.81 -12.19
CA ILE A 33 -0.35 8.73 -10.75
C ILE A 33 -1.49 9.31 -9.91
N ARG A 34 -2.07 10.44 -10.33
CA ARG A 34 -3.22 11.06 -9.64
C ARG A 34 -4.46 10.16 -9.68
N GLN A 35 -4.76 9.58 -10.84
CA GLN A 35 -5.89 8.65 -11.01
C GLN A 35 -5.70 7.40 -10.15
N GLN A 36 -4.50 6.82 -10.13
CA GLN A 36 -4.17 5.67 -9.29
C GLN A 36 -4.34 5.99 -7.80
N ALA A 37 -3.85 7.14 -7.34
CA ALA A 37 -4.01 7.58 -5.95
C ALA A 37 -5.49 7.79 -5.59
N PHE A 38 -6.27 8.36 -6.50
CA PHE A 38 -7.71 8.56 -6.31
C PHE A 38 -8.47 7.22 -6.27
N HIS A 39 -8.15 6.32 -7.19
CA HIS A 39 -8.76 5.00 -7.25
C HIS A 39 -8.48 4.17 -5.99
N ALA A 40 -7.22 4.12 -5.53
CA ALA A 40 -6.85 3.44 -4.30
C ALA A 40 -7.57 4.02 -3.07
N TRP A 41 -7.72 5.35 -3.02
CA TRP A 41 -8.52 5.99 -1.98
C TRP A 41 -10.00 5.59 -2.05
N GLN A 42 -10.60 5.56 -3.24
CA GLN A 42 -11.98 5.17 -3.43
C GLN A 42 -12.24 3.72 -3.03
N GLN A 43 -11.32 2.81 -3.39
CA GLN A 43 -11.38 1.41 -2.98
C GLN A 43 -11.37 1.27 -1.45
N TRP A 44 -10.44 1.95 -0.77
CA TRP A 44 -10.40 1.97 0.69
C TRP A 44 -11.69 2.53 1.31
N PHE A 45 -12.21 3.63 0.77
CA PHE A 45 -13.43 4.25 1.26
C PHE A 45 -14.64 3.30 1.16
N ASN A 46 -14.75 2.59 0.04
CA ASN A 46 -15.80 1.60 -0.16
C ASN A 46 -15.64 0.39 0.77
N ALA A 47 -14.41 -0.09 0.96
CA ALA A 47 -14.11 -1.16 1.90
C ALA A 47 -14.44 -0.77 3.34
N GLN A 48 -14.18 0.48 3.74
CA GLN A 48 -14.54 0.98 5.07
C GLN A 48 -16.06 1.05 5.26
N LYS A 49 -16.81 1.50 4.24
CA LYS A 49 -18.27 1.47 4.28
C LYS A 49 -18.79 0.05 4.48
N LEU A 50 -18.28 -0.91 3.71
CA LEU A 50 -18.65 -2.31 3.82
C LEU A 50 -18.29 -2.88 5.21
N HIS A 51 -17.09 -2.59 5.71
CA HIS A 51 -16.67 -2.99 7.05
C HIS A 51 -17.60 -2.43 8.13
N ASN A 52 -17.98 -1.16 8.06
CA ASN A 52 -18.90 -0.55 9.03
C ASN A 52 -20.33 -1.14 8.94
N CYS A 53 -20.74 -1.64 7.78
CA CYS A 53 -22.03 -2.32 7.62
C CYS A 53 -22.02 -3.76 8.15
N VAL A 54 -20.87 -4.44 8.11
CA VAL A 54 -20.72 -5.86 8.52
C VAL A 54 -20.30 -6.00 9.98
N VAL A 55 -19.47 -5.08 10.49
CA VAL A 55 -18.93 -5.09 11.85
C VAL A 55 -19.78 -4.20 12.76
N GLN A 56 -21.02 -4.65 13.00
CA GLN A 56 -21.81 -4.20 14.16
C GLN A 56 -21.57 -5.08 15.40
N GLN A 57 -20.75 -6.13 15.30
CA GLN A 57 -20.23 -6.83 16.46
C GLN A 57 -18.92 -6.19 16.92
N PRO A 58 -18.75 -5.94 18.23
CA PRO A 58 -17.51 -5.40 18.77
C PRO A 58 -16.45 -6.50 18.71
N ALA A 59 -15.79 -6.63 17.56
CA ALA A 59 -14.46 -7.19 17.54
C ALA A 59 -13.56 -6.10 18.09
N ASP A 60 -13.09 -6.28 19.32
CA ASP A 60 -12.03 -5.48 19.92
C ASP A 60 -10.81 -5.54 19.01
N GLN A 61 -10.74 -4.65 18.03
CA GLN A 61 -9.56 -4.40 17.24
C GLN A 61 -8.54 -3.81 18.21
N GLN A 62 -7.78 -4.67 18.86
CA GLN A 62 -6.55 -4.26 19.53
C GLN A 62 -5.68 -3.58 18.49
N SER A 63 -5.75 -2.26 18.48
CA SER A 63 -4.84 -1.40 17.76
C SER A 63 -3.45 -1.70 18.28
N VAL A 64 -2.73 -2.57 17.57
CA VAL A 64 -1.32 -2.85 17.86
C VAL A 64 -0.56 -1.58 17.50
N ARG A 65 -0.43 -0.69 18.47
CA ARG A 65 0.35 0.52 18.36
C ARG A 65 1.82 0.13 18.39
N TRP A 66 2.56 0.58 17.39
CA TRP A 66 4.01 0.39 17.37
C TRP A 66 4.66 1.10 18.56
N VAL A 67 5.56 0.39 19.26
CA VAL A 67 6.38 0.91 20.35
C VAL A 67 7.85 0.74 19.96
N GLN A 68 8.67 1.71 20.37
CA GLN A 68 10.11 1.65 20.14
C GLN A 68 10.74 0.44 20.87
N PRO A 69 11.60 -0.35 20.21
CA PRO A 69 12.31 -1.44 20.86
C PRO A 69 13.24 -0.93 21.98
N PRO A 70 13.49 -1.74 23.03
CA PRO A 70 14.43 -1.38 24.09
C PRO A 70 15.86 -1.18 23.56
N VAL A 71 16.68 -0.45 24.32
CA VAL A 71 18.10 -0.25 24.04
C VAL A 71 18.81 -1.61 23.96
N GLY A 72 19.63 -1.82 22.93
CA GLY A 72 20.32 -3.09 22.66
C GLY A 72 19.61 -4.03 21.68
N TRP A 73 18.39 -3.71 21.25
CA TRP A 73 17.66 -4.48 20.24
C TRP A 73 17.84 -3.89 18.84
N ILE A 74 17.96 -4.77 17.84
CA ILE A 74 18.03 -4.39 16.43
C ILE A 74 16.67 -4.69 15.78
N LYS A 75 16.08 -3.70 15.11
CA LYS A 75 14.89 -3.88 14.28
C LYS A 75 15.32 -4.32 12.89
N CYS A 76 15.01 -5.56 12.51
CA CYS A 76 15.16 -6.04 11.14
C CYS A 76 13.80 -6.02 10.44
N ASN A 77 13.68 -5.20 9.39
CA ASN A 77 12.54 -5.30 8.49
C ASN A 77 12.87 -6.36 7.44
N VAL A 78 12.04 -7.39 7.34
CA VAL A 78 12.15 -8.44 6.34
C VAL A 78 11.06 -8.23 5.31
N ASP A 79 11.43 -8.30 4.03
CA ASP A 79 10.49 -8.24 2.91
C ASP A 79 10.72 -9.46 1.99
N THR A 80 9.66 -9.90 1.30
CA THR A 80 9.73 -11.02 0.35
C THR A 80 8.94 -10.69 -0.90
N GLY A 81 9.53 -11.00 -2.06
CA GLY A 81 8.90 -10.81 -3.37
C GLY A 81 8.83 -12.15 -4.11
N PHE A 82 7.75 -12.37 -4.84
CA PHE A 82 7.60 -13.51 -5.73
C PHE A 82 7.95 -13.08 -7.17
N PHE A 83 8.81 -13.84 -7.85
CA PHE A 83 9.07 -13.68 -9.28
C PHE A 83 8.47 -14.88 -10.01
N GLN A 84 7.78 -14.63 -11.13
CA GLN A 84 7.28 -15.68 -12.00
C GLN A 84 8.08 -15.66 -13.29
N ASP A 85 8.89 -16.69 -13.50
CA ASP A 85 9.60 -16.88 -14.76
C ASP A 85 8.56 -17.19 -15.87
N ILE A 86 8.45 -16.28 -16.84
CA ILE A 86 7.75 -16.59 -18.09
C ILE A 86 8.70 -17.48 -18.88
N SER A 87 8.50 -18.80 -18.83
CA SER A 87 9.15 -19.72 -19.74
C SER A 87 8.66 -19.44 -21.16
N THR A 88 9.45 -18.72 -21.95
CA THR A 88 9.27 -18.67 -23.40
C THR A 88 9.64 -20.05 -23.95
N THR A 89 8.67 -20.94 -24.02
CA THR A 89 8.79 -22.16 -24.81
C THR A 89 8.48 -21.80 -26.27
N ASP A 90 9.51 -21.43 -27.02
CA ASP A 90 9.49 -21.52 -28.48
C ASP A 90 9.65 -23.00 -28.85
N GLN A 91 8.56 -23.66 -29.23
CA GLN A 91 8.51 -24.74 -30.24
C GLN A 91 7.10 -24.85 -30.83
#